data_AF-A0AA35S464-F1
#
_entry.id   AF-A0AA35S464-F1
#
_cell.length_a   1.000
_cell.length_b   1.000
_cell.length_c   1.000
_cell.angle_alpha   90.00
_cell.angle_beta   90.00
_cell.angle_gamma   90.00
#
_symmetry.space_group_name_H-M   'P 1'
#
loop_
_entity.id
_entity.type
_entity.pdbx_description
1 polymer ?
#
loop_
_entity_poly.entity_id
_entity_poly.type
_entity_poly.pdbx_seq_one_letter_code
_entity_poly.pdbx_strand_id
1 'polypeptide(L)'
;MYHYWVQEYLRVIKQELEGPAEAYNKACSDYSQMKQEIDCHVARGADIIGMTTTGAAKYHHILNNIHPKIVIIEEAAEVFESHVITSLPPSVQQLILIGDHKQLRPKPNHYELEKKYNLDVSLFQRLIENGIPHVTLTVQHRMRPDIASLIHPAIYPELQNGPRAIKHGQHKIAGVGHNLFFIHHENEEERQNPNESLSHKNIHEAAFMVALCRYLIKQGYKPTQITLLTMYRGQLLEMRSRMKRIEFEGVRVAAVDDFQAECPPCTAKCSNYCPHSKCPKNCYEPCDPCAEPCQWNCDHLKCTKKCGELCNRPRCDMPCLERLECGHQCIGLCGDKCPKLCRVCDNDMVTEIFFGTEDEPDARFVQLQDCKHVFEYTGLDQWMDREESEEIQFKKCPRCSTLMRTSLRYYNEVKKVHNHFEEIKKSSFRCQTLAKC
;
A
#
# COMPACT_ATOMS: atom_id res chain seq x y z
N MET A 1 37.45 8.21 -40.49
CA MET A 1 37.96 6.83 -40.31
C MET A 1 37.48 6.23 -38.99
N TYR A 2 37.80 6.81 -37.82
CA TYR A 2 37.31 6.35 -36.50
C TYR A 2 35.80 6.06 -36.43
N HIS A 3 34.94 6.99 -36.83
CA HIS A 3 33.47 6.80 -36.79
C HIS A 3 32.97 5.63 -37.67
N TYR A 4 33.65 5.36 -38.78
CA TYR A 4 33.32 4.23 -39.65
C TYR A 4 33.64 2.90 -38.97
N TRP A 5 34.79 2.81 -38.30
CA TRP A 5 35.19 1.61 -37.55
C TRP A 5 34.29 1.35 -36.34
N VAL A 6 33.87 2.41 -35.64
CA VAL A 6 32.90 2.32 -34.54
C VAL A 6 31.55 1.82 -35.06
N GLN A 7 31.06 2.33 -36.18
CA GLN A 7 29.80 1.86 -36.78
C GLN A 7 29.87 0.40 -37.19
N GLU A 8 30.97 -0.03 -37.80
CA GLU A 8 31.10 -1.41 -38.26
C GLU A 8 31.26 -2.39 -37.09
N TYR A 9 31.97 -1.99 -36.03
CA TYR A 9 32.05 -2.77 -34.79
C TYR A 9 30.70 -2.86 -34.08
N LEU A 10 29.93 -1.77 -34.02
CA LEU A 10 28.56 -1.78 -33.47
C LEU A 10 27.62 -2.66 -34.31
N ARG A 11 27.82 -2.76 -35.63
CA ARG A 11 27.03 -3.63 -36.50
C ARG A 11 27.27 -5.11 -36.20
N VAL A 12 28.53 -5.49 -36.00
CA VAL A 12 28.91 -6.86 -35.59
C VAL A 12 28.32 -7.18 -34.22
N ILE A 13 28.49 -6.29 -33.23
CA ILE A 13 27.92 -6.48 -31.89
C ILE A 13 26.39 -6.60 -31.93
N LYS A 14 25.70 -5.79 -32.75
CA LYS A 14 24.25 -5.91 -32.91
C LYS A 14 23.83 -7.26 -33.47
N GLN A 15 24.52 -7.77 -34.49
CA GLN A 15 24.25 -9.11 -35.03
C GLN A 15 24.51 -10.22 -34.01
N GLU A 16 25.55 -10.10 -33.19
CA GLU A 16 25.82 -11.07 -32.11
C GLU A 16 24.78 -10.98 -30.98
N LEU A 17 24.22 -9.78 -30.73
CA LEU A 17 23.19 -9.55 -29.71
C LEU A 17 21.76 -9.87 -30.18
N GLU A 18 21.48 -9.95 -31.49
CA GLU A 18 20.13 -10.20 -32.02
C GLU A 18 19.53 -11.51 -31.47
N GLY A 19 20.25 -12.63 -31.57
CA GLY A 19 19.79 -13.93 -31.07
C GLY A 19 19.53 -13.94 -29.54
N PRO A 20 20.51 -13.54 -28.70
CA PRO A 20 20.30 -13.43 -27.25
C PRO A 20 19.20 -12.44 -26.86
N ALA A 21 19.06 -11.32 -27.56
CA ALA A 21 18.00 -10.33 -27.30
C ALA A 21 16.61 -10.89 -27.64
N GLU A 22 16.47 -11.61 -28.75
CA GLU A 22 15.23 -12.31 -29.10
C GLU A 22 14.86 -13.37 -28.07
N ALA A 23 15.84 -14.19 -27.63
CA ALA A 23 15.63 -15.20 -26.59
C ALA A 23 15.24 -14.57 -25.25
N TYR A 24 15.90 -13.48 -24.85
CA TYR A 24 15.57 -12.71 -23.65
C TYR A 24 14.17 -12.11 -23.72
N ASN A 25 13.83 -11.44 -24.83
CA ASN A 25 12.51 -10.83 -25.02
C ASN A 25 11.39 -11.89 -25.00
N LYS A 26 11.64 -13.06 -25.59
CA LYS A 26 10.71 -14.19 -25.52
C LYS A 26 10.52 -14.68 -24.08
N ALA A 27 11.61 -14.91 -23.35
CA ALA A 27 11.54 -15.33 -21.95
C ALA A 27 10.83 -14.28 -21.06
N CYS A 28 11.06 -12.99 -21.29
CA CYS A 28 10.35 -11.91 -20.60
C CYS A 28 8.85 -11.88 -20.93
N SER A 29 8.48 -12.12 -22.19
CA SER A 29 7.09 -12.22 -22.62
C SER A 29 6.40 -13.42 -21.97
N ASP A 30 7.02 -14.60 -22.01
CA ASP A 30 6.50 -15.84 -21.42
C ASP A 30 6.32 -15.69 -19.90
N TYR A 31 7.31 -15.12 -19.21
CA TYR A 31 7.22 -14.82 -17.78
C TYR A 31 6.09 -13.84 -17.46
N SER A 32 5.96 -12.77 -18.26
CA SER A 32 4.90 -11.79 -18.08
C SER A 32 3.53 -12.41 -18.27
N GLN A 33 3.34 -13.24 -19.30
CA GLN A 33 2.09 -13.95 -19.53
C GLN A 33 1.72 -14.87 -18.36
N MET A 34 2.66 -15.70 -17.90
CA MET A 34 2.43 -16.58 -16.74
C MET A 34 2.06 -15.78 -15.47
N LYS A 35 2.72 -14.65 -15.23
CA LYS A 35 2.39 -13.78 -14.10
C LYS A 35 0.97 -13.22 -14.21
N GLN A 36 0.57 -12.77 -15.40
CA GLN A 36 -0.79 -12.27 -15.64
C GLN A 36 -1.85 -13.34 -15.44
N GLU A 37 -1.58 -14.60 -15.81
CA GLU A 37 -2.48 -15.73 -15.58
C GLU A 37 -2.67 -16.02 -14.09
N ILE A 38 -1.58 -15.98 -13.31
CA ILE A 38 -1.62 -16.11 -11.85
C ILE A 38 -2.45 -14.97 -11.23
N ASP A 39 -2.18 -13.73 -11.61
CA ASP A 39 -2.91 -12.56 -11.08
C ASP A 39 -4.40 -12.66 -11.41
N CYS A 40 -4.76 -13.07 -12.64
CA CYS A 40 -6.14 -13.32 -13.03
C CYS A 40 -6.79 -14.43 -12.19
N HIS A 41 -6.07 -15.52 -11.91
CA HIS A 41 -6.58 -16.62 -11.11
C HIS A 41 -6.86 -16.18 -9.66
N VAL A 42 -5.91 -15.47 -9.03
CA VAL A 42 -6.08 -14.94 -7.67
C VAL A 42 -7.25 -13.98 -7.60
N ALA A 43 -7.34 -13.07 -8.57
CA ALA A 43 -8.38 -12.05 -8.57
C ALA A 43 -9.78 -12.63 -8.84
N ARG A 44 -9.91 -13.69 -9.64
CA ARG A 44 -11.18 -14.45 -9.79
C ARG A 44 -11.65 -15.10 -8.48
N GLY A 45 -10.73 -15.39 -7.56
CA GLY A 45 -11.06 -15.96 -6.25
C GLY A 45 -11.51 -14.93 -5.20
N ALA A 46 -11.47 -13.63 -5.52
CA ALA A 46 -11.84 -12.57 -4.59
C ALA A 46 -13.26 -12.04 -4.85
N ASP A 47 -14.01 -11.76 -3.79
CA ASP A 47 -15.34 -11.15 -3.89
C ASP A 47 -15.28 -9.67 -4.27
N ILE A 48 -14.24 -8.97 -3.79
CA ILE A 48 -14.02 -7.54 -4.00
C ILE A 48 -12.56 -7.33 -4.39
N ILE A 49 -12.34 -6.60 -5.48
CA ILE A 49 -11.01 -6.22 -5.95
C ILE A 49 -10.91 -4.69 -5.87
N GLY A 50 -10.02 -4.22 -5.00
CA GLY A 50 -9.70 -2.80 -4.89
C GLY A 50 -8.49 -2.44 -5.75
N MET A 51 -8.59 -1.37 -6.52
CA MET A 51 -7.48 -0.83 -7.32
C MET A 51 -7.61 0.69 -7.48
N THR A 52 -6.47 1.37 -7.63
CA THR A 52 -6.47 2.77 -8.07
C THR A 52 -6.88 2.87 -9.54
N THR A 53 -7.35 4.03 -9.98
CA THR A 53 -7.73 4.25 -11.38
C THR A 53 -6.56 4.08 -12.35
N THR A 54 -5.36 4.50 -11.94
CA THR A 54 -4.12 4.23 -12.69
C THR A 54 -3.77 2.74 -12.73
N GLY A 55 -4.00 2.03 -11.62
CA GLY A 55 -3.87 0.58 -11.55
C GLY A 55 -4.84 -0.11 -12.51
N ALA A 56 -6.10 0.29 -12.53
CA ALA A 56 -7.12 -0.27 -13.42
C ALA A 56 -6.74 -0.12 -14.90
N ALA A 57 -6.21 1.05 -15.30
CA ALA A 57 -5.70 1.26 -16.65
C ALA A 57 -4.48 0.38 -16.95
N LYS A 58 -3.53 0.25 -16.01
CA LYS A 58 -2.32 -0.58 -16.17
C LYS A 58 -2.66 -2.08 -16.27
N TYR A 59 -3.61 -2.54 -15.47
CA TYR A 59 -4.03 -3.94 -15.37
C TYR A 59 -5.33 -4.22 -16.15
N HIS A 60 -5.57 -3.48 -17.23
CA HIS A 60 -6.79 -3.60 -18.04
C HIS A 60 -7.01 -5.02 -18.58
N HIS A 61 -5.94 -5.75 -18.91
CA HIS A 61 -6.02 -7.15 -19.33
C HIS A 61 -6.61 -8.07 -18.25
N ILE A 62 -6.29 -7.83 -16.97
CA ILE A 62 -6.84 -8.58 -15.83
C ILE A 62 -8.34 -8.31 -15.72
N LEU A 63 -8.75 -7.05 -15.81
CA LEU A 63 -10.16 -6.65 -15.79
C LEU A 63 -10.95 -7.31 -16.93
N ASN A 64 -10.39 -7.34 -18.14
CA ASN A 64 -11.00 -8.02 -19.27
C ASN A 64 -11.14 -9.53 -19.04
N ASN A 65 -10.19 -10.18 -18.35
CA ASN A 65 -10.21 -11.63 -18.11
C ASN A 65 -11.11 -12.04 -16.93
N ILE A 66 -11.26 -11.19 -15.92
CA ILE A 66 -12.13 -11.47 -14.76
C ILE A 66 -13.60 -11.26 -15.13
N HIS A 67 -13.87 -10.42 -16.13
CA HIS A 67 -15.21 -10.04 -16.54
C HIS A 67 -16.08 -9.50 -15.39
N PRO A 68 -15.64 -8.45 -14.67
CA PRO A 68 -16.45 -7.86 -13.61
C PRO A 68 -17.76 -7.31 -14.20
N LYS A 69 -18.86 -7.61 -13.52
CA LYS A 69 -20.20 -7.12 -13.90
C LYS A 69 -20.53 -5.78 -13.26
N ILE A 70 -19.96 -5.50 -12.09
CA ILE A 70 -20.23 -4.29 -11.30
C ILE A 70 -18.90 -3.59 -11.03
N VAL A 71 -18.85 -2.28 -11.31
CA VAL A 71 -17.69 -1.43 -11.00
C VAL A 71 -18.15 -0.25 -10.17
N ILE A 72 -17.45 0.02 -9.07
CA ILE A 72 -17.67 1.17 -8.19
C ILE A 72 -16.43 2.06 -8.27
N ILE A 73 -16.64 3.35 -8.56
CA ILE A 73 -15.57 4.35 -8.58
C ILE A 73 -15.87 5.38 -7.48
N GLU A 74 -15.02 5.40 -6.46
CA GLU A 74 -15.00 6.43 -5.43
C GLU A 74 -14.22 7.66 -5.91
N GLU A 75 -14.56 8.85 -5.40
CA GLU A 75 -14.03 10.15 -5.82
C GLU A 75 -14.09 10.37 -7.35
N ALA A 76 -15.16 9.87 -7.98
CA ALA A 76 -15.33 9.90 -9.43
C ALA A 76 -15.32 11.32 -10.04
N ALA A 77 -15.56 12.34 -9.22
CA ALA A 77 -15.47 13.74 -9.62
C ALA A 77 -14.02 14.20 -9.88
N GLU A 78 -13.03 13.60 -9.21
CA GLU A 78 -11.60 13.93 -9.31
C GLU A 78 -10.87 13.07 -10.37
N VAL A 79 -11.55 12.08 -10.96
CA VAL A 79 -10.96 11.15 -11.93
C VAL A 79 -11.19 11.63 -13.36
N PHE A 80 -10.13 11.63 -14.17
CA PHE A 80 -10.24 11.89 -15.61
C PHE A 80 -11.21 10.93 -16.28
N GLU A 81 -12.07 11.46 -17.15
CA GLU A 81 -12.99 10.65 -17.96
C GLU A 81 -12.26 9.56 -18.75
N SER A 82 -11.11 9.90 -19.33
CA SER A 82 -10.28 8.96 -20.09
C SER A 82 -9.88 7.74 -19.25
N HIS A 83 -9.51 7.95 -17.98
CA HIS A 83 -9.13 6.85 -17.08
C HIS A 83 -10.32 5.97 -16.74
N VAL A 84 -11.52 6.54 -16.57
CA VAL A 84 -12.72 5.75 -16.32
C VAL A 84 -13.03 4.89 -17.55
N ILE A 85 -13.08 5.48 -18.74
CA ILE A 85 -13.44 4.76 -19.97
C ILE A 85 -12.44 3.65 -20.27
N THR A 86 -11.14 3.90 -20.16
CA THR A 86 -10.12 2.87 -20.43
C THR A 86 -10.08 1.77 -19.39
N SER A 87 -10.64 2.00 -18.20
CA SER A 87 -10.67 1.02 -17.12
C SER A 87 -11.92 0.13 -17.13
N LEU A 88 -12.90 0.40 -18.00
CA LEU A 88 -14.16 -0.36 -18.04
C LEU A 88 -14.08 -1.50 -19.07
N PRO A 89 -14.06 -2.77 -18.61
CA PRO A 89 -14.13 -3.91 -19.53
C PRO A 89 -15.54 -4.03 -20.15
N PRO A 90 -15.69 -4.64 -21.35
CA PRO A 90 -17.00 -4.83 -21.99
C PRO A 90 -18.01 -5.66 -21.20
N SER A 91 -17.55 -6.38 -20.18
CA SER A 91 -18.39 -7.19 -19.29
C SER A 91 -19.22 -6.38 -18.29
N VAL A 92 -18.90 -5.10 -18.09
CA VAL A 92 -19.56 -4.27 -17.06
C VAL A 92 -21.02 -4.06 -17.44
N GLN A 93 -21.91 -4.43 -16.51
CA GLN A 93 -23.36 -4.26 -16.62
C GLN A 93 -23.87 -3.13 -15.73
N GLN A 94 -23.13 -2.82 -14.65
CA GLN A 94 -23.48 -1.75 -13.72
C GLN A 94 -22.24 -0.95 -13.33
N LEU A 95 -22.30 0.37 -13.56
CA LEU A 95 -21.29 1.34 -13.13
C LEU A 95 -21.89 2.24 -12.06
N ILE A 96 -21.24 2.29 -10.90
CA ILE A 96 -21.61 3.15 -9.77
C ILE A 96 -20.51 4.19 -9.60
N LEU A 97 -20.86 5.46 -9.79
CA LEU A 97 -19.95 6.58 -9.62
C LEU A 97 -20.33 7.33 -8.36
N ILE A 98 -19.38 7.46 -7.43
CA ILE A 98 -19.56 8.19 -6.16
C ILE A 98 -18.54 9.33 -6.17
N GLY A 99 -19.01 10.55 -6.00
CA GLY A 99 -18.14 11.73 -5.96
C GLY A 99 -18.93 13.01 -5.76
N ASP A 100 -18.21 14.13 -5.73
CA ASP A 100 -18.79 15.46 -5.57
C ASP A 100 -18.26 16.41 -6.64
N HIS A 101 -19.08 16.70 -7.65
CA HIS A 101 -18.74 17.56 -8.78
C HIS A 101 -18.59 19.05 -8.41
N LYS A 102 -18.86 19.43 -7.15
CA LYS A 102 -18.62 20.79 -6.62
C LYS A 102 -17.29 20.89 -5.84
N GLN A 103 -16.55 19.79 -5.67
CA GLN A 103 -15.22 19.75 -5.04
C GLN A 103 -14.09 19.74 -6.08
N LEU A 104 -12.98 19.06 -5.80
CA LEU A 104 -11.84 18.99 -6.71
C LEU A 104 -12.21 18.27 -8.00
N ARG A 105 -11.65 18.81 -9.09
CA ARG A 105 -11.68 18.23 -10.43
C ARG A 105 -10.35 17.55 -10.73
N PRO A 106 -10.29 16.66 -11.74
CA PRO A 106 -9.03 16.18 -12.28
C PRO A 106 -8.16 17.39 -12.69
N LYS A 107 -6.86 17.33 -12.40
CA LYS A 107 -5.91 18.43 -12.69
C LYS A 107 -5.02 18.08 -13.90
N PRO A 108 -5.30 18.59 -15.11
CA PRO A 108 -4.40 18.42 -16.25
C PRO A 108 -3.06 19.13 -16.00
N ASN A 109 -1.95 18.52 -16.43
CA ASN A 109 -0.65 19.18 -16.37
C ASN A 109 -0.52 20.36 -17.36
N HIS A 110 -1.38 20.41 -18.38
CA HIS A 110 -1.30 21.40 -19.44
C HIS A 110 -2.51 22.34 -19.39
N TYR A 111 -2.25 23.61 -19.04
CA TYR A 111 -3.28 24.64 -18.85
C TYR A 111 -4.20 24.82 -20.07
N GLU A 112 -3.66 24.76 -21.28
CA GLU A 112 -4.50 24.90 -22.49
C GLU A 112 -5.48 23.73 -22.65
N LEU A 113 -5.10 22.51 -22.24
CA LEU A 113 -5.98 21.36 -22.33
C LEU A 113 -7.15 21.47 -21.35
N GLU A 114 -6.90 22.04 -20.18
CA GLU A 114 -7.93 22.40 -19.22
C GLU A 114 -8.87 23.47 -19.81
N LYS A 115 -8.35 24.66 -20.14
CA LYS A 115 -9.22 25.82 -20.46
C LYS A 115 -9.88 25.78 -21.82
N LYS A 116 -9.22 25.22 -22.84
CA LYS A 116 -9.74 25.23 -24.21
C LYS A 116 -10.54 23.97 -24.54
N TYR A 117 -10.20 22.85 -23.91
CA TYR A 117 -10.77 21.54 -24.25
C TYR A 117 -11.50 20.87 -23.08
N ASN A 118 -11.61 21.52 -21.91
CA ASN A 118 -12.34 21.05 -20.73
C ASN A 118 -11.90 19.66 -20.27
N LEU A 119 -10.59 19.37 -20.32
CA LEU A 119 -10.05 18.06 -19.93
C LEU A 119 -10.19 17.79 -18.41
N ASP A 120 -10.47 18.83 -17.62
CA ASP A 120 -10.80 18.74 -16.18
C ASP A 120 -12.27 18.38 -15.92
N VAL A 121 -13.10 18.18 -16.94
CA VAL A 121 -14.47 17.70 -16.72
C VAL A 121 -14.44 16.18 -16.59
N SER A 122 -14.76 15.68 -15.40
CA SER A 122 -14.87 14.24 -15.14
C SER A 122 -16.12 13.65 -15.79
N LEU A 123 -16.09 12.33 -16.04
CA LEU A 123 -17.26 11.60 -16.53
C LEU A 123 -18.46 11.80 -15.59
N PHE A 124 -18.21 11.80 -14.28
CA PHE A 124 -19.23 12.01 -13.26
C PHE A 124 -19.91 13.38 -13.40
N GLN A 125 -19.14 14.45 -13.50
CA GLN A 125 -19.67 15.80 -13.70
C GLN A 125 -20.46 15.89 -15.00
N ARG A 126 -19.91 15.36 -16.10
CA ARG A 126 -20.55 15.40 -17.42
C ARG A 126 -21.90 14.68 -17.43
N LEU A 127 -22.03 13.53 -16.76
CA LEU A 127 -23.30 12.80 -16.68
C LEU A 127 -24.35 13.59 -15.89
N ILE A 128 -23.97 14.25 -14.80
CA ILE A 128 -24.86 15.11 -14.01
C ILE A 128 -25.33 16.30 -14.83
N GLU A 129 -24.42 16.99 -15.51
CA GLU A 129 -24.73 18.16 -16.35
C GLU A 129 -25.64 17.80 -17.54
N ASN A 130 -25.57 16.56 -18.02
CA ASN A 130 -26.45 16.03 -19.05
C ASN A 130 -27.82 15.55 -18.51
N GLY A 131 -28.13 15.78 -17.23
CA GLY A 131 -29.43 15.49 -16.64
C GLY A 131 -29.66 14.00 -16.33
N ILE A 132 -28.59 13.20 -16.20
CA ILE A 132 -28.72 11.82 -15.74
C ILE A 132 -29.23 11.82 -14.29
N PRO A 133 -30.26 11.00 -13.97
CA PRO A 133 -30.75 10.87 -12.60
C PRO A 133 -29.63 10.48 -11.64
N HIS A 134 -29.49 11.22 -10.56
CA HIS A 134 -28.51 10.97 -9.51
C HIS A 134 -29.14 11.17 -8.14
N VAL A 135 -28.49 10.61 -7.11
CA VAL A 135 -28.90 10.75 -5.72
C VAL A 135 -27.85 11.57 -4.99
N THR A 136 -28.29 12.61 -4.30
CA THR A 136 -27.43 13.46 -3.47
C THR A 136 -27.67 13.17 -2.00
N LEU A 137 -26.60 12.88 -1.25
CA LEU A 137 -26.67 12.74 0.20
C LEU A 137 -26.65 14.13 0.84
N THR A 138 -27.76 14.52 1.46
CA THR A 138 -27.96 15.90 1.94
C THR A 138 -27.61 16.11 3.41
N VAL A 139 -27.49 15.04 4.22
CA VAL A 139 -27.22 15.14 5.66
C VAL A 139 -25.73 14.95 5.96
N GLN A 140 -25.08 15.98 6.50
CA GLN A 140 -23.67 15.94 6.89
C GLN A 140 -23.50 15.63 8.39
N HIS A 141 -22.50 14.81 8.72
CA HIS A 141 -22.21 14.38 10.09
C HIS A 141 -20.82 14.78 10.60
N ARG A 142 -20.03 15.52 9.81
CA ARG A 142 -18.61 15.81 10.06
C ARG A 142 -18.40 17.23 10.61
N MET A 143 -18.86 18.24 9.89
CA MET A 143 -18.56 19.65 10.16
C MET A 143 -19.44 20.20 11.28
N ARG A 144 -18.91 21.15 12.05
CA ARG A 144 -19.73 21.95 12.98
C ARG A 144 -20.68 22.84 12.15
N PRO A 145 -21.90 23.16 12.64
CA PRO A 145 -22.85 24.02 11.92
C PRO A 145 -22.24 25.36 11.51
N ASP A 146 -21.43 25.97 12.37
CA ASP A 146 -20.71 27.24 12.10
C ASP A 146 -19.80 27.16 10.86
N ILE A 147 -19.21 25.98 10.60
CA ILE A 147 -18.36 25.75 9.42
C ILE A 147 -19.24 25.42 8.21
N ALA A 148 -20.27 24.59 8.41
CA ALA A 148 -21.20 24.23 7.35
C ALA A 148 -21.94 25.45 6.77
N SER A 149 -22.21 26.48 7.58
CA SER A 149 -22.83 27.74 7.11
C SER A 149 -21.95 28.56 6.17
N LEU A 150 -20.65 28.27 6.05
CA LEU A 150 -19.79 28.91 5.04
C LEU A 150 -20.05 28.39 3.63
N ILE A 151 -20.48 27.12 3.51
CA ILE A 151 -20.71 26.45 2.23
C ILE A 151 -22.21 26.29 1.91
N HIS A 152 -23.07 26.40 2.93
CA HIS A 152 -24.52 26.37 2.78
C HIS A 152 -25.12 27.78 3.00
N PRO A 153 -26.01 28.27 2.10
CA PRO A 153 -26.53 27.62 0.90
C PRO A 153 -25.70 27.87 -0.37
N ALA A 154 -24.59 28.61 -0.27
CA ALA A 154 -23.85 29.14 -1.43
C ALA A 154 -23.33 28.06 -2.41
N ILE A 155 -22.82 26.94 -1.90
CA ILE A 155 -22.32 25.82 -2.70
C ILE A 155 -23.31 24.65 -2.66
N TYR A 156 -23.89 24.36 -1.49
CA TYR A 156 -24.81 23.25 -1.28
C TYR A 156 -26.14 23.72 -0.66
N PRO A 157 -27.16 24.02 -1.49
CA PRO A 157 -28.45 24.53 -1.02
C PRO A 157 -29.23 23.56 -0.12
N GLU A 158 -29.08 22.25 -0.32
CA GLU A 158 -29.84 21.23 0.40
C GLU A 158 -29.10 20.63 1.61
N LEU A 159 -27.91 21.13 1.94
CA LEU A 159 -27.06 20.57 3.01
C LEU A 159 -27.69 20.77 4.39
N GLN A 160 -27.88 19.67 5.13
CA GLN A 160 -28.45 19.64 6.47
C GLN A 160 -27.45 19.10 7.50
N ASN A 161 -27.50 19.63 8.72
CA ASN A 161 -26.64 19.17 9.81
C ASN A 161 -27.29 17.98 10.53
N GLY A 162 -26.63 16.83 10.54
CA GLY A 162 -27.06 15.66 11.32
C GLY A 162 -26.84 15.83 12.83
N PRO A 163 -27.43 14.95 13.67
CA PRO A 163 -27.40 15.09 15.14
C PRO A 163 -25.99 15.19 15.73
N ARG A 164 -25.03 14.43 15.16
CA ARG A 164 -23.62 14.46 15.58
C ARG A 164 -22.96 15.82 15.35
N ALA A 165 -23.19 16.42 14.17
CA ALA A 165 -22.65 17.73 13.83
C ALA A 165 -23.21 18.82 14.75
N ILE A 166 -24.52 18.79 15.00
CA ILE A 166 -25.20 19.73 15.92
C ILE A 166 -24.60 19.63 17.32
N LYS A 167 -24.42 18.41 17.84
CA LYS A 167 -23.80 18.17 19.14
C LYS A 167 -22.38 18.75 19.21
N HIS A 168 -21.56 18.55 18.17
CA HIS A 168 -20.23 19.16 18.11
C HIS A 168 -20.29 20.70 18.15
N GLY A 169 -21.27 21.31 17.48
CA GLY A 169 -21.52 22.76 17.45
C GLY A 169 -21.72 23.39 18.83
N GLN A 170 -22.30 22.64 19.77
CA GLN A 170 -22.60 23.11 21.12
C GLN A 170 -21.35 23.22 22.02
N HIS A 171 -20.28 22.47 21.72
CA HIS A 171 -19.06 22.46 22.53
C HIS A 171 -18.12 23.60 22.13
N LYS A 172 -18.02 24.65 22.94
CA LYS A 172 -17.08 25.76 22.69
C LYS A 172 -15.63 25.29 22.76
N ILE A 173 -14.79 25.82 21.85
CA ILE A 173 -13.35 25.63 21.91
C ILE A 173 -12.80 26.50 23.05
N ALA A 174 -12.33 25.87 24.13
CA ALA A 174 -11.60 26.52 25.22
C ALA A 174 -10.44 27.40 24.71
N GLY A 175 -10.27 28.57 25.30
CA GLY A 175 -9.23 29.54 24.95
C GLY A 175 -9.55 30.48 23.78
N VAL A 176 -10.63 30.25 23.04
CA VAL A 176 -11.06 31.17 21.97
C VAL A 176 -12.51 31.61 22.18
N GLY A 177 -12.81 32.86 21.83
CA GLY A 177 -14.15 33.43 22.01
C GLY A 177 -15.19 32.82 21.05
N HIS A 178 -14.75 32.43 19.85
CA HIS A 178 -15.58 31.86 18.79
C HIS A 178 -14.90 30.63 18.18
N ASN A 179 -15.71 29.68 17.68
CA ASN A 179 -15.20 28.44 17.07
C ASN A 179 -14.73 28.64 15.63
N LEU A 180 -15.17 29.73 15.00
CA LEU A 180 -14.82 30.14 13.65
C LEU A 180 -14.53 31.63 13.67
N PHE A 181 -13.41 32.03 13.11
CA PHE A 181 -12.98 33.43 13.02
C PHE A 181 -12.12 33.62 11.78
N PHE A 182 -12.17 34.83 11.21
CA PHE A 182 -11.32 35.25 10.09
C PHE A 182 -10.37 36.33 10.61
N ILE A 183 -9.06 36.12 10.46
CA ILE A 183 -8.04 37.05 10.97
C ILE A 183 -7.46 37.81 9.79
N HIS A 184 -7.77 39.10 9.75
CA HIS A 184 -7.25 40.01 8.75
C HIS A 184 -5.85 40.51 9.12
N HIS A 185 -4.95 40.58 8.14
CA HIS A 185 -3.67 41.26 8.23
C HIS A 185 -3.25 41.79 6.85
N GLU A 186 -2.34 42.77 6.82
CA GLU A 186 -1.87 43.42 5.60
C GLU A 186 -0.37 43.15 5.31
N ASN A 187 0.24 42.20 6.03
CA ASN A 187 1.65 41.85 5.84
C ASN A 187 1.86 41.15 4.50
N GLU A 188 2.79 41.68 3.70
CA GLU A 188 3.17 41.13 2.39
C GLU A 188 3.80 39.73 2.50
N GLU A 189 3.63 38.94 1.44
CA GLU A 189 4.36 37.68 1.27
C GLU A 189 5.84 37.92 0.94
N GLU A 190 6.69 36.93 1.21
CA GLU A 190 8.12 37.06 0.95
C GLU A 190 8.41 37.06 -0.56
N ARG A 191 9.13 38.07 -1.04
CA ARG A 191 9.53 38.17 -2.45
C ARG A 191 10.48 37.03 -2.80
N GLN A 192 10.09 36.21 -3.78
CA GLN A 192 10.89 35.08 -4.24
C GLN A 192 12.16 35.55 -4.97
N ASN A 193 13.28 34.86 -4.72
CA ASN A 193 14.43 34.90 -5.61
C ASN A 193 14.08 34.09 -6.88
N PRO A 194 14.39 34.56 -8.10
CA PRO A 194 14.07 33.84 -9.34
C PRO A 194 14.62 32.41 -9.44
N ASN A 195 15.61 32.06 -8.60
CA ASN A 195 16.30 30.77 -8.60
C ASN A 195 15.88 29.83 -7.45
N GLU A 196 14.98 30.23 -6.55
CA GLU A 196 14.51 29.39 -5.43
C GLU A 196 12.99 29.14 -5.52
N SER A 197 12.58 27.87 -5.60
CA SER A 197 11.23 27.32 -5.37
C SER A 197 10.02 28.14 -5.87
N LEU A 198 9.26 27.58 -6.83
CA LEU A 198 7.99 28.10 -7.40
C LEU A 198 6.81 28.30 -6.41
N SER A 199 7.03 28.36 -5.09
CA SER A 199 5.95 28.36 -4.09
C SER A 199 6.02 29.57 -3.15
N HIS A 200 4.85 30.12 -2.83
CA HIS A 200 4.68 31.29 -1.98
C HIS A 200 4.72 30.97 -0.48
N LYS A 201 5.14 31.96 0.34
CA LYS A 201 5.10 31.92 1.80
C LYS A 201 4.92 33.32 2.41
N ASN A 202 4.24 33.37 3.55
CA ASN A 202 4.05 34.56 4.36
C ASN A 202 4.56 34.30 5.79
N ILE A 203 5.66 34.99 6.13
CA ILE A 203 6.36 34.86 7.43
C ILE A 203 5.45 35.25 8.60
N HIS A 204 4.65 36.31 8.43
CA HIS A 204 3.75 36.80 9.48
C HIS A 204 2.66 35.76 9.78
N GLU A 205 2.00 35.23 8.75
CA GLU A 205 1.00 34.17 8.89
C GLU A 205 1.58 32.92 9.56
N ALA A 206 2.75 32.47 9.10
CA ALA A 206 3.40 31.29 9.66
C ALA A 206 3.74 31.49 11.15
N ALA A 207 4.28 32.66 11.51
CA ALA A 207 4.55 33.01 12.90
C ALA A 207 3.27 32.99 13.76
N PHE A 208 2.20 33.61 13.24
CA PHE A 208 0.92 33.72 13.91
C PHE A 208 0.29 32.34 14.13
N MET A 209 0.21 31.50 13.09
CA MET A 209 -0.41 30.17 13.18
C MET A 209 0.34 29.23 14.13
N VAL A 210 1.68 29.29 14.13
CA VAL A 210 2.51 28.53 15.08
C VAL A 210 2.28 29.02 16.51
N ALA A 211 2.18 30.33 16.74
CA ALA A 211 1.89 30.90 18.05
C ALA A 211 0.48 30.54 18.55
N LEU A 212 -0.53 30.57 17.67
CA LEU A 212 -1.89 30.16 17.97
C LEU A 212 -1.98 28.67 18.31
N CYS A 213 -1.27 27.83 17.54
CA CYS A 213 -1.18 26.41 17.82
C CYS A 213 -0.57 26.14 19.20
N ARG A 214 0.54 26.81 19.53
CA ARG A 214 1.15 26.76 20.87
C ARG A 214 0.18 27.19 21.96
N TYR A 215 -0.57 28.28 21.72
CA TYR A 215 -1.58 28.76 22.64
C TYR A 215 -2.63 27.67 22.92
N LEU A 216 -3.18 27.03 21.88
CA LEU A 216 -4.16 25.95 22.04
C LEU A 216 -3.58 24.75 22.79
N ILE A 217 -2.33 24.34 22.51
CA ILE A 217 -1.69 23.27 23.28
C ILE A 217 -1.62 23.62 24.78
N LYS A 218 -1.31 24.89 25.11
CA LYS A 218 -1.31 25.38 26.51
C LYS A 218 -2.69 25.45 27.15
N GLN A 219 -3.77 25.49 26.36
CA GLN A 219 -5.16 25.39 26.85
C GLN A 219 -5.59 23.94 27.12
N GLY A 220 -4.70 22.95 26.90
CA GLY A 220 -4.95 21.54 27.18
C GLY A 220 -5.37 20.71 25.97
N TYR A 221 -5.35 21.27 24.76
CA TYR A 221 -5.57 20.48 23.54
C TYR A 221 -4.36 19.59 23.25
N LYS A 222 -4.62 18.33 22.90
CA LYS A 222 -3.56 17.47 22.42
C LYS A 222 -3.12 17.96 21.03
N PRO A 223 -1.82 18.02 20.74
CA PRO A 223 -1.31 18.33 19.41
C PRO A 223 -1.99 17.54 18.27
N THR A 224 -2.32 16.26 18.50
CA THR A 224 -3.01 15.38 17.53
C THR A 224 -4.44 15.81 17.19
N GLN A 225 -5.02 16.74 17.94
CA GLN A 225 -6.33 17.33 17.66
C GLN A 225 -6.23 18.60 16.81
N ILE A 226 -5.02 19.09 16.55
CA ILE A 226 -4.77 20.34 15.81
C ILE A 226 -4.20 20.00 14.44
N THR A 227 -4.79 20.58 13.40
CA THR A 227 -4.32 20.49 12.03
C THR A 227 -4.19 21.89 11.45
N LEU A 228 -3.04 22.19 10.85
CA LEU A 228 -2.79 23.38 10.05
C LEU A 228 -2.82 22.99 8.58
N LEU A 229 -3.65 23.70 7.81
CA LEU A 229 -3.79 23.52 6.37
C LEU A 229 -3.30 24.78 5.67
N THR A 230 -2.63 24.60 4.53
CA THR A 230 -2.18 25.71 3.67
C THR A 230 -2.29 25.31 2.20
N MET A 231 -2.49 26.29 1.32
CA MET A 231 -2.51 26.07 -0.13
C MET A 231 -1.12 25.93 -0.73
N TYR A 232 -0.09 26.48 -0.08
CA TYR A 232 1.26 26.59 -0.66
C TYR A 232 2.27 25.73 0.09
N ARG A 233 3.07 24.96 -0.66
CA ARG A 233 4.11 24.09 -0.11
C ARG A 233 5.23 24.88 0.59
N GLY A 234 5.58 26.05 0.07
CA GLY A 234 6.50 27.00 0.70
C GLY A 234 6.03 27.41 2.10
N GLN A 235 4.75 27.75 2.24
CA GLN A 235 4.13 28.08 3.53
C GLN A 235 4.11 26.89 4.49
N LEU A 236 3.89 25.67 3.98
CA LEU A 236 3.96 24.45 4.79
C LEU A 236 5.35 24.26 5.38
N LEU A 237 6.40 24.41 4.56
CA LEU A 237 7.79 24.28 5.00
C LEU A 237 8.15 25.37 6.01
N GLU A 238 7.69 26.60 5.79
CA GLU A 238 7.90 27.74 6.69
C GLU A 238 7.23 27.53 8.07
N MET A 239 6.01 27.00 8.11
CA MET A 239 5.37 26.64 9.37
C MET A 239 6.14 25.52 10.07
N ARG A 240 6.56 24.48 9.34
CA ARG A 240 7.32 23.35 9.90
C ARG A 240 8.68 23.78 10.45
N SER A 241 9.39 24.70 9.77
CA SER A 241 10.70 25.18 10.23
C SER A 241 10.61 25.91 11.59
N ARG A 242 9.47 26.54 11.87
CA ARG A 242 9.17 27.26 13.13
C ARG A 242 8.63 26.36 14.24
N MET A 243 8.12 25.18 13.89
CA MET A 243 7.57 24.21 14.83
C MET A 243 8.68 23.33 15.43
N LYS A 244 9.16 23.71 16.61
CA LYS A 244 10.09 22.89 17.38
C LYS A 244 9.41 21.59 17.80
N ARG A 245 10.04 20.46 17.46
CA ARG A 245 9.53 19.10 17.71
C ARG A 245 9.02 18.94 19.15
N ILE A 246 9.84 19.30 20.14
CA ILE A 246 9.51 19.20 21.58
C ILE A 246 8.18 19.84 22.02
N GLU A 247 7.65 20.80 21.25
CA GLU A 247 6.43 21.53 21.59
C GLU A 247 5.22 21.17 20.71
N PHE A 248 5.42 20.90 19.42
CA PHE A 248 4.33 20.83 18.42
C PHE A 248 3.96 19.41 18.03
N GLU A 249 4.19 18.49 18.92
CA GLU A 249 4.29 17.14 18.51
C GLU A 249 2.98 16.39 18.47
N GLY A 250 2.54 16.13 17.24
CA GLY A 250 1.25 15.55 16.94
C GLY A 250 0.46 16.49 16.05
N VAL A 251 0.86 17.75 15.98
CA VAL A 251 0.25 18.74 15.10
C VAL A 251 0.49 18.34 13.67
N ARG A 252 -0.60 18.19 12.93
CA ARG A 252 -0.54 17.90 11.50
C ARG A 252 -0.40 19.21 10.72
N VAL A 253 0.56 19.27 9.80
CA VAL A 253 0.72 20.37 8.85
C VAL A 253 0.75 19.80 7.44
N ALA A 254 -0.28 20.10 6.64
CA ALA A 254 -0.49 19.51 5.31
C ALA A 254 -0.91 20.57 4.29
N ALA A 255 -0.61 20.31 3.01
CA ALA A 255 -1.21 21.05 1.92
C ALA A 255 -2.68 20.61 1.77
N VAL A 256 -3.56 21.49 1.31
CA VAL A 256 -4.99 21.15 1.17
C VAL A 256 -5.19 19.97 0.22
N ASP A 257 -4.44 19.92 -0.88
CA ASP A 257 -4.47 18.82 -1.86
C ASP A 257 -4.14 17.45 -1.24
N ASP A 258 -3.19 17.41 -0.29
CA ASP A 258 -2.76 16.16 0.36
C ASP A 258 -3.76 15.69 1.44
N PHE A 259 -4.73 16.52 1.84
CA PHE A 259 -5.59 16.26 2.99
C PHE A 259 -6.87 15.49 2.65
N GLN A 260 -7.23 15.35 1.37
CA GLN A 260 -8.57 14.88 0.97
C GLN A 260 -8.81 13.37 1.13
N ALA A 261 -7.77 12.54 1.34
CA ALA A 261 -7.95 11.11 1.58
C ALA A 261 -6.90 10.54 2.54
N GLU A 262 -7.16 10.59 3.86
CA GLU A 262 -6.37 9.80 4.81
C GLU A 262 -7.24 8.96 5.74
N CYS A 263 -7.05 7.64 5.64
CA CYS A 263 -7.61 6.65 6.55
C CYS A 263 -6.80 6.66 7.87
N PRO A 264 -7.46 6.66 9.05
CA PRO A 264 -6.75 6.62 10.34
C PRO A 264 -5.91 5.33 10.50
N PRO A 265 -4.85 5.35 11.32
CA PRO A 265 -4.00 4.19 11.53
C PRO A 265 -4.79 2.99 12.08
N CYS A 266 -4.44 1.80 11.60
CA CYS A 266 -5.11 0.54 11.94
C CYS A 266 -5.12 0.28 13.46
N THR A 267 -6.30 0.20 14.07
CA THR A 267 -6.48 -0.02 15.51
C THR A 267 -6.44 -1.49 15.94
N ALA A 268 -6.31 -2.42 15.00
CA ALA A 268 -6.23 -3.85 15.30
C ALA A 268 -4.95 -4.22 16.06
N LYS A 269 -4.98 -5.35 16.77
CA LYS A 269 -3.77 -5.92 17.39
C LYS A 269 -2.81 -6.45 16.33
N CYS A 270 -1.52 -6.30 16.59
CA CYS A 270 -0.49 -6.79 15.68
C CYS A 270 -0.62 -8.31 15.51
N SER A 271 -0.65 -8.77 14.26
CA SER A 271 -0.70 -10.20 13.95
C SER A 271 0.69 -10.85 13.90
N ASN A 272 1.75 -10.12 14.21
CA ASN A 272 3.12 -10.62 14.19
C ASN A 272 3.40 -11.57 15.36
N TYR A 273 4.08 -12.68 15.09
CA TYR A 273 4.48 -13.67 16.08
C TYR A 273 5.73 -14.43 15.62
N CYS A 274 6.45 -14.99 16.57
CA CYS A 274 7.52 -15.96 16.35
C CYS A 274 7.24 -17.21 17.19
N PRO A 275 8.07 -18.28 17.09
CA PRO A 275 7.93 -19.47 17.93
C PRO A 275 7.98 -19.18 19.46
N HIS A 276 8.55 -18.04 19.86
CA HIS A 276 8.70 -17.66 21.27
C HIS A 276 7.54 -16.82 21.81
N SER A 277 7.00 -15.88 21.02
CA SER A 277 5.99 -14.94 21.50
C SER A 277 5.20 -14.28 20.37
N LYS A 278 4.03 -13.74 20.74
CA LYS A 278 3.18 -12.91 19.87
C LYS A 278 3.29 -11.44 20.29
N CYS A 279 3.31 -10.53 19.33
CA CYS A 279 3.43 -9.10 19.60
C CYS A 279 2.19 -8.55 20.33
N PRO A 280 2.35 -7.87 21.48
CA PRO A 280 1.22 -7.32 22.25
C PRO A 280 0.74 -5.92 21.76
N LYS A 281 1.52 -5.27 20.89
CA LYS A 281 1.28 -3.90 20.42
C LYS A 281 0.18 -3.83 19.36
N ASN A 282 -0.31 -2.63 19.08
CA ASN A 282 -1.25 -2.39 17.99
C ASN A 282 -0.53 -2.47 16.63
N CYS A 283 -1.28 -2.69 15.54
CA CYS A 283 -0.73 -2.96 14.21
C CYS A 283 0.19 -1.85 13.69
N TYR A 284 -0.13 -0.59 13.99
CA TYR A 284 0.67 0.58 13.58
C TYR A 284 1.94 0.79 14.41
N GLU A 285 2.09 0.11 15.55
CA GLU A 285 3.24 0.26 16.43
C GLU A 285 4.38 -0.66 15.97
N PRO A 286 5.64 -0.18 15.94
CA PRO A 286 6.79 -1.02 15.64
C PRO A 286 6.93 -2.16 16.65
N CYS A 287 7.06 -3.38 16.15
CA CYS A 287 7.32 -4.57 16.95
C CYS A 287 8.74 -4.54 17.52
N ASP A 288 8.90 -5.05 18.74
CA ASP A 288 10.22 -5.28 19.30
C ASP A 288 10.80 -6.58 18.71
N PRO A 289 12.06 -6.57 18.22
CA PRO A 289 12.68 -7.77 17.70
C PRO A 289 12.90 -8.78 18.82
N CYS A 290 12.58 -10.05 18.55
CA CYS A 290 12.74 -11.13 19.54
C CYS A 290 14.23 -11.38 19.86
N ALA A 291 14.58 -11.31 21.15
CA ALA A 291 15.96 -11.44 21.64
C ALA A 291 16.36 -12.88 22.01
N GLU A 292 15.40 -13.81 22.02
CA GLU A 292 15.62 -15.23 22.29
C GLU A 292 16.54 -15.89 21.25
N PRO A 293 17.28 -16.95 21.60
CA PRO A 293 18.10 -17.69 20.65
C PRO A 293 17.23 -18.28 19.52
N CYS A 294 17.69 -18.18 18.27
CA CYS A 294 16.95 -18.73 17.15
C CYS A 294 16.85 -20.27 17.27
N GLN A 295 15.64 -20.80 17.18
CA GLN A 295 15.38 -22.25 17.24
C GLN A 295 15.71 -22.98 15.94
N TRP A 296 16.15 -22.30 14.88
CA TRP A 296 16.44 -22.94 13.59
C TRP A 296 17.75 -23.75 13.65
N ASN A 297 17.63 -25.02 14.01
CA ASN A 297 18.74 -25.96 14.13
C ASN A 297 18.32 -27.35 13.60
N CYS A 298 19.30 -28.08 13.07
CA CYS A 298 19.20 -29.51 12.73
C CYS A 298 20.58 -30.13 12.95
N ASP A 299 20.71 -31.46 12.78
CA ASP A 299 21.96 -32.18 13.03
C ASP A 299 23.12 -31.70 12.15
N HIS A 300 22.82 -31.08 11.00
CA HIS A 300 23.81 -30.57 10.05
C HIS A 300 24.19 -29.10 10.29
N LEU A 301 23.25 -28.28 10.77
CA LEU A 301 23.38 -26.83 10.75
C LEU A 301 22.66 -26.20 11.95
N LYS A 302 23.28 -25.20 12.60
CA LYS A 302 22.71 -24.48 13.74
C LYS A 302 22.84 -22.97 13.56
N CYS A 303 21.72 -22.25 13.69
CA CYS A 303 21.74 -20.79 13.72
C CYS A 303 22.32 -20.28 15.05
N THR A 304 23.21 -19.28 15.00
CA THR A 304 23.79 -18.65 16.19
C THR A 304 23.27 -17.23 16.45
N LYS A 305 22.34 -16.76 15.60
CA LYS A 305 21.73 -15.42 15.68
C LYS A 305 20.51 -15.40 16.60
N LYS A 306 20.09 -14.20 16.99
CA LYS A 306 18.84 -13.99 17.73
C LYS A 306 17.64 -14.22 16.82
N CYS A 307 16.50 -14.58 17.40
CA CYS A 307 15.28 -14.88 16.63
C CYS A 307 14.81 -13.72 15.74
N GLY A 308 14.99 -12.46 16.18
CA GLY A 308 14.64 -11.27 15.37
C GLY A 308 15.65 -10.89 14.29
N GLU A 309 16.84 -11.49 14.26
CA GLU A 309 17.88 -11.22 13.26
C GLU A 309 17.78 -12.18 12.08
N LEU A 310 18.28 -11.78 10.91
CA LEU A 310 18.44 -12.71 9.79
C LEU A 310 19.35 -13.87 10.21
N CYS A 311 18.88 -15.08 9.96
CA CYS A 311 19.60 -16.31 10.30
C CYS A 311 20.85 -16.45 9.44
N ASN A 312 21.94 -16.92 10.04
CA ASN A 312 23.25 -17.09 9.39
C ASN A 312 23.50 -18.51 8.86
N ARG A 313 22.45 -19.33 8.74
CA ARG A 313 22.52 -20.67 8.17
C ARG A 313 21.70 -20.75 6.89
N PRO A 314 22.11 -21.55 5.90
CA PRO A 314 21.30 -21.85 4.74
C PRO A 314 20.20 -22.88 5.07
N ARG A 315 19.33 -23.12 4.09
CA ARG A 315 18.38 -24.23 4.07
C ARG A 315 19.15 -25.56 4.14
N CYS A 316 18.54 -26.57 4.75
CA CYS A 316 19.09 -27.92 4.78
C CYS A 316 18.34 -28.78 3.77
N ASP A 317 19.07 -29.36 2.83
CA ASP A 317 18.50 -30.18 1.76
C ASP A 317 18.80 -31.66 1.97
N MET A 318 19.36 -32.01 3.13
CA MET A 318 19.61 -33.40 3.49
C MET A 318 18.28 -34.13 3.71
N PRO A 319 18.12 -35.37 3.21
CA PRO A 319 16.93 -36.16 3.45
C PRO A 319 16.68 -36.38 4.93
N CYS A 320 15.41 -36.42 5.33
CA CYS A 320 15.04 -36.85 6.67
C CYS A 320 15.30 -38.35 6.85
N LEU A 321 15.94 -38.73 7.97
CA LEU A 321 16.24 -40.13 8.31
C LEU A 321 15.18 -40.78 9.20
N GLU A 322 14.15 -40.03 9.58
CA GLU A 322 13.04 -40.52 10.40
C GLU A 322 12.10 -41.44 9.61
N ARG A 323 11.37 -42.28 10.35
CA ARG A 323 10.29 -43.11 9.81
C ARG A 323 8.92 -42.53 10.17
N LEU A 324 7.99 -42.57 9.23
CA LEU A 324 6.60 -42.16 9.46
C LEU A 324 5.87 -43.20 10.31
N GLU A 325 4.68 -42.85 10.83
CA GLU A 325 3.84 -43.76 11.64
C GLU A 325 3.50 -45.07 10.90
N CYS A 326 3.42 -45.04 9.57
CA CYS A 326 3.21 -46.22 8.73
C CYS A 326 4.45 -47.12 8.57
N GLY A 327 5.60 -46.77 9.18
CA GLY A 327 6.85 -47.54 9.15
C GLY A 327 7.76 -47.27 7.94
N HIS A 328 7.28 -46.55 6.93
CA HIS A 328 8.03 -46.16 5.75
C HIS A 328 8.96 -44.97 5.99
N GLN A 329 9.98 -44.83 5.15
CA GLN A 329 10.94 -43.74 5.24
C GLN A 329 10.29 -42.39 4.92
N CYS A 330 10.62 -41.36 5.70
CA CYS A 330 10.12 -40.00 5.50
C CYS A 330 10.57 -39.44 4.15
N ILE A 331 9.65 -38.78 3.45
CA ILE A 331 9.90 -38.08 2.18
C ILE A 331 10.29 -36.61 2.38
N GLY A 332 10.42 -36.17 3.63
CA GLY A 332 10.75 -34.80 3.99
C GLY A 332 12.24 -34.51 4.05
N LEU A 333 12.57 -33.28 4.43
CA LEU A 333 13.93 -32.79 4.61
C LEU A 333 14.31 -32.68 6.09
N CYS A 334 15.61 -32.73 6.36
CA CYS A 334 16.17 -32.61 7.70
C CYS A 334 15.92 -31.22 8.29
N GLY A 335 15.40 -31.18 9.53
CA GLY A 335 15.12 -29.95 10.25
C GLY A 335 13.76 -29.31 9.93
N ASP A 336 13.05 -29.82 8.93
CA ASP A 336 11.67 -29.46 8.64
C ASP A 336 10.70 -30.41 9.33
N LYS A 337 9.45 -29.97 9.52
CA LYS A 337 8.41 -30.82 10.08
C LYS A 337 8.10 -31.94 9.08
N CYS A 338 8.24 -33.19 9.52
CA CYS A 338 7.98 -34.36 8.67
C CYS A 338 6.55 -34.29 8.09
N PRO A 339 6.40 -34.38 6.75
CA PRO A 339 5.09 -34.49 6.12
C PRO A 339 4.34 -35.69 6.67
N LYS A 340 3.02 -35.55 6.83
CA LYS A 340 2.15 -36.67 7.20
C LYS A 340 1.93 -37.66 6.05
N LEU A 341 2.21 -37.26 4.82
CA LEU A 341 2.02 -38.06 3.62
C LEU A 341 3.21 -38.99 3.40
N CYS A 342 2.90 -40.22 2.98
CA CYS A 342 3.88 -41.25 2.65
C CYS A 342 3.82 -41.58 1.15
N ARG A 343 4.97 -41.74 0.49
CA ARG A 343 5.03 -42.13 -0.93
C ARG A 343 4.41 -43.50 -1.23
N VAL A 344 4.41 -44.40 -0.25
CA VAL A 344 3.86 -45.76 -0.41
C VAL A 344 2.38 -45.80 -0.09
N CYS A 345 1.95 -45.12 0.99
CA CYS A 345 0.54 -45.15 1.43
C CYS A 345 -0.34 -44.13 0.69
N ASP A 346 0.23 -42.98 0.32
CA ASP A 346 -0.46 -41.81 -0.22
C ASP A 346 0.10 -41.42 -1.60
N ASN A 347 0.46 -42.42 -2.42
CA ASN A 347 1.14 -42.22 -3.70
C ASN A 347 0.45 -41.16 -4.57
N ASP A 348 -0.86 -41.32 -4.77
CA ASP A 348 -1.69 -40.43 -5.61
C ASP A 348 -1.65 -38.96 -5.16
N MET A 349 -1.49 -38.70 -3.85
CA MET A 349 -1.43 -37.32 -3.30
C MET A 349 -0.03 -36.72 -3.41
N VAL A 350 1.01 -37.56 -3.41
CA VAL A 350 2.41 -37.12 -3.46
C VAL A 350 2.89 -36.95 -4.90
N THR A 351 2.29 -37.65 -5.86
CA THR A 351 2.55 -37.51 -7.30
C THR A 351 1.63 -36.49 -7.99
N GLU A 352 0.77 -35.77 -7.24
CA GLU A 352 -0.05 -34.67 -7.77
C GLU A 352 0.90 -33.55 -8.23
N ILE A 353 1.17 -33.47 -9.53
CA ILE A 353 2.11 -32.51 -10.12
C ILE A 353 1.63 -31.09 -9.87
N PHE A 354 2.45 -30.28 -9.20
CA PHE A 354 2.16 -28.87 -8.89
C PHE A 354 3.27 -27.94 -9.42
N PHE A 355 4.54 -28.30 -9.22
CA PHE A 355 5.71 -27.58 -9.71
C PHE A 355 6.45 -28.30 -10.85
N GLY A 356 6.11 -29.55 -11.16
CA GLY A 356 6.60 -30.27 -12.34
C GLY A 356 7.67 -31.33 -12.08
N THR A 357 8.05 -31.56 -10.82
CA THR A 357 9.11 -32.50 -10.40
C THR A 357 8.64 -33.49 -9.32
N GLU A 358 7.35 -33.46 -8.97
CA GLU A 358 6.77 -34.28 -7.90
C GLU A 358 6.80 -35.79 -8.17
N ASP A 359 6.82 -36.20 -9.44
CA ASP A 359 6.78 -37.60 -9.88
C ASP A 359 8.16 -38.29 -9.87
N GLU A 360 9.24 -37.53 -9.61
CA GLU A 360 10.59 -38.10 -9.52
C GLU A 360 10.71 -39.05 -8.31
N PRO A 361 11.35 -40.22 -8.46
CA PRO A 361 11.41 -41.26 -7.43
C PRO A 361 12.17 -40.81 -6.16
N ASP A 362 13.04 -39.81 -6.28
CA ASP A 362 13.82 -39.22 -5.21
C ASP A 362 13.35 -37.80 -4.81
N ALA A 363 12.22 -37.31 -5.34
CA ALA A 363 11.63 -36.04 -4.94
C ALA A 363 11.51 -35.91 -3.41
N ARG A 364 11.61 -34.70 -2.86
CA ARG A 364 11.47 -34.47 -1.42
C ARG A 364 10.51 -33.33 -1.17
N PHE A 365 9.84 -33.38 -0.03
CA PHE A 365 8.67 -32.55 0.21
C PHE A 365 8.78 -31.72 1.49
N VAL A 366 8.26 -30.50 1.43
CA VAL A 366 8.14 -29.59 2.57
C VAL A 366 6.67 -29.40 2.89
N GLN A 367 6.29 -29.63 4.15
CA GLN A 367 4.95 -29.34 4.64
C GLN A 367 4.89 -27.96 5.29
N LEU A 368 4.05 -27.07 4.75
CA LEU A 368 3.81 -25.75 5.34
C LEU A 368 3.05 -25.87 6.66
N GLN A 369 3.57 -25.31 7.74
CA GLN A 369 2.92 -25.42 9.05
C GLN A 369 1.62 -24.59 9.14
N ASP A 370 1.53 -23.48 8.41
CA ASP A 370 0.40 -22.55 8.45
C ASP A 370 -0.89 -23.15 7.84
N CYS A 371 -0.77 -23.99 6.80
CA CYS A 371 -1.91 -24.56 6.07
C CYS A 371 -1.86 -26.08 5.83
N LYS A 372 -0.78 -26.75 6.25
CA LYS A 372 -0.52 -28.20 6.12
C LYS A 372 -0.38 -28.73 4.69
N HIS A 373 -0.42 -27.87 3.66
CA HIS A 373 -0.11 -28.26 2.29
C HIS A 373 1.35 -28.69 2.14
N VAL A 374 1.55 -29.66 1.26
CA VAL A 374 2.83 -30.33 1.00
C VAL A 374 3.22 -30.00 -0.44
N PHE A 375 4.47 -29.61 -0.65
CA PHE A 375 5.02 -29.29 -1.97
C PHE A 375 6.39 -29.91 -2.12
N GLU A 376 6.79 -30.19 -3.35
CA GLU A 376 8.18 -30.52 -3.67
C GLU A 376 9.07 -29.33 -3.32
N TYR A 377 10.22 -29.61 -2.71
CA TYR A 377 11.05 -28.58 -2.09
C TYR A 377 11.75 -27.68 -3.10
N THR A 378 12.23 -28.19 -4.23
CA THR A 378 12.91 -27.36 -5.24
C THR A 378 11.94 -26.35 -5.86
N GLY A 379 10.72 -26.78 -6.18
CA GLY A 379 9.67 -25.90 -6.69
C GLY A 379 9.24 -24.83 -5.67
N LEU A 380 9.06 -25.23 -4.40
CA LEU A 380 8.70 -24.30 -3.33
C LEU A 380 9.84 -23.33 -2.99
N ASP A 381 11.09 -23.78 -3.03
CA ASP A 381 12.27 -22.93 -2.83
C ASP A 381 12.37 -21.86 -3.93
N GLN A 382 12.23 -22.26 -5.19
CA GLN A 382 12.18 -21.31 -6.31
C GLN A 382 11.02 -20.31 -6.17
N TRP A 383 9.83 -20.78 -5.75
CA TRP A 383 8.69 -19.90 -5.47
C TRP A 383 8.99 -18.85 -4.40
N MET A 384 9.71 -19.24 -3.35
CA MET A 384 10.09 -18.36 -2.25
C MET A 384 11.20 -17.36 -2.62
N ASP A 385 12.12 -17.77 -3.49
CA ASP A 385 13.27 -16.95 -3.91
C ASP A 385 12.95 -15.96 -5.03
N ARG A 386 11.77 -16.07 -5.67
CA ARG A 386 11.32 -15.10 -6.70
C ARG A 386 11.13 -13.69 -6.11
N GLU A 387 11.90 -12.74 -6.63
CA GLU A 387 11.66 -11.31 -6.42
C GLU A 387 10.39 -10.88 -7.19
N GLU A 388 9.33 -10.52 -6.45
CA GLU A 388 8.10 -10.01 -7.03
C GLU A 388 7.90 -8.55 -6.65
N SER A 389 7.84 -7.68 -7.67
CA SER A 389 7.26 -6.33 -7.65
C SER A 389 7.85 -5.35 -6.62
N GLU A 390 7.60 -4.05 -6.77
CA GLU A 390 8.02 -3.03 -5.80
C GLU A 390 7.14 -3.03 -4.51
N GLU A 391 6.22 -3.98 -4.37
CA GLU A 391 5.22 -4.03 -3.29
C GLU A 391 5.63 -4.99 -2.17
N ILE A 392 5.68 -4.48 -0.94
CA ILE A 392 6.05 -5.25 0.25
C ILE A 392 4.87 -6.12 0.70
N GLN A 393 4.95 -7.44 0.48
CA GLN A 393 3.95 -8.40 0.92
C GLN A 393 4.55 -9.72 1.42
N PHE A 394 3.85 -10.40 2.34
CA PHE A 394 4.23 -11.75 2.76
C PHE A 394 3.93 -12.75 1.66
N LYS A 395 4.86 -13.69 1.42
CA LYS A 395 4.65 -14.81 0.53
C LYS A 395 3.50 -15.69 1.04
N LYS A 396 2.68 -16.16 0.11
CA LYS A 396 1.48 -16.94 0.36
C LYS A 396 1.68 -18.37 -0.12
N CYS A 397 0.99 -19.30 0.51
CA CYS A 397 0.92 -20.68 0.05
C CYS A 397 0.38 -20.73 -1.39
N PRO A 398 1.07 -21.39 -2.33
CA PRO A 398 0.63 -21.50 -3.73
C PRO A 398 -0.76 -22.11 -3.93
N ARG A 399 -1.18 -23.02 -3.03
CA ARG A 399 -2.45 -23.77 -3.17
C ARG A 399 -3.66 -23.09 -2.53
N CYS A 400 -3.48 -22.34 -1.44
CA CYS A 400 -4.60 -21.80 -0.65
C CYS A 400 -4.45 -20.36 -0.21
N SER A 401 -3.39 -19.69 -0.69
CA SER A 401 -3.08 -18.28 -0.40
C SER A 401 -2.90 -17.94 1.09
N THR A 402 -2.82 -18.93 1.99
CA THR A 402 -2.53 -18.72 3.42
C THR A 402 -1.13 -18.11 3.57
N LEU A 403 -1.00 -17.08 4.40
CA LEU A 403 0.28 -16.39 4.64
C LEU A 403 1.30 -17.35 5.25
N MET A 404 2.48 -17.42 4.65
CA MET A 404 3.57 -18.26 5.13
C MET A 404 4.37 -17.49 6.17
N ARG A 405 4.23 -17.85 7.46
CA ARG A 405 4.85 -17.11 8.58
C ARG A 405 5.72 -17.99 9.46
N THR A 406 5.43 -19.29 9.53
CA THR A 406 6.00 -20.19 10.55
C THR A 406 7.05 -21.15 10.02
N SER A 407 7.21 -21.25 8.71
CA SER A 407 8.22 -22.14 8.13
C SER A 407 9.63 -21.67 8.49
N LEU A 408 10.35 -22.48 9.27
CA LEU A 408 11.73 -22.20 9.66
C LEU A 408 12.67 -22.21 8.44
N ARG A 409 12.39 -23.04 7.44
CA ARG A 409 13.12 -23.09 6.17
C ARG A 409 13.18 -21.74 5.45
N TYR A 410 12.05 -21.03 5.44
CA TYR A 410 11.88 -19.75 4.75
C TYR A 410 11.89 -18.55 5.70
N TYR A 411 12.51 -18.72 6.86
CA TYR A 411 12.39 -17.74 7.93
C TYR A 411 13.14 -16.44 7.60
N ASN A 412 14.17 -16.49 6.74
CA ASN A 412 14.88 -15.29 6.30
C ASN A 412 14.02 -14.42 5.38
N GLU A 413 13.27 -15.03 4.48
CA GLU A 413 12.35 -14.39 3.54
C GLU A 413 11.21 -13.72 4.31
N VAL A 414 10.61 -14.46 5.26
CA VAL A 414 9.59 -13.92 6.18
C VAL A 414 10.15 -12.75 7.00
N LYS A 415 11.38 -12.85 7.51
CA LYS A 415 12.04 -11.78 8.27
C LYS A 415 12.36 -10.56 7.43
N LYS A 416 12.78 -10.71 6.17
CA LYS A 416 13.03 -9.58 5.25
C LYS A 416 11.76 -8.76 5.05
N VAL A 417 10.66 -9.43 4.71
CA VAL A 417 9.34 -8.78 4.55
C VAL A 417 8.90 -8.13 5.85
N HIS A 418 9.07 -8.83 6.98
CA HIS A 418 8.75 -8.27 8.28
C HIS A 418 9.59 -7.01 8.59
N ASN A 419 10.90 -7.03 8.32
CA ASN A 419 11.79 -5.88 8.53
C ASN A 419 11.37 -4.69 7.66
N HIS A 420 10.96 -4.90 6.41
CA HIS A 420 10.40 -3.82 5.58
C HIS A 420 9.11 -3.24 6.18
N PHE A 421 8.19 -4.08 6.66
CA PHE A 421 7.02 -3.59 7.39
C PHE A 421 7.40 -2.84 8.65
N GLU A 422 8.42 -3.28 9.38
CA GLU A 422 8.91 -2.59 10.57
C GLU A 422 9.65 -1.29 10.23
N GLU A 423 10.28 -1.16 9.07
CA GLU A 423 10.81 0.10 8.56
C GLU A 423 9.70 1.09 8.20
N ILE A 424 8.62 0.62 7.55
CA ILE A 424 7.42 1.43 7.29
C ILE A 424 6.75 1.84 8.59
N LYS A 425 6.57 0.90 9.53
CA LYS A 425 6.04 1.24 10.85
C LYS A 425 6.99 2.15 11.58
N LYS A 426 8.30 1.99 11.50
CA LYS A 426 9.24 2.94 12.11
C LYS A 426 9.21 4.29 11.40
N SER A 427 8.97 4.39 10.10
CA SER A 427 8.88 5.69 9.40
C SER A 427 7.54 6.38 9.69
N SER A 428 6.43 5.63 9.71
CA SER A 428 5.09 6.10 10.06
C SER A 428 4.96 6.39 11.56
N PHE A 429 5.45 5.50 12.42
CA PHE A 429 5.52 5.68 13.87
C PHE A 429 6.58 6.69 14.25
N ARG A 430 7.74 6.81 13.58
CA ARG A 430 8.60 8.00 13.75
C ARG A 430 7.88 9.23 13.23
N CYS A 431 7.11 9.22 12.15
CA CYS A 431 6.27 10.38 11.83
C CYS A 431 5.20 10.65 12.90
N GLN A 432 4.73 9.65 13.64
CA GLN A 432 3.79 9.79 14.77
C GLN A 432 4.46 10.03 16.14
N THR A 433 5.77 9.77 16.28
CA THR A 433 6.56 9.82 17.53
C THR A 433 7.70 10.83 17.46
N LEU A 434 8.03 11.34 16.27
CA LEU A 434 8.55 12.69 15.97
C LEU A 434 7.38 13.68 15.77
N ALA A 435 6.15 13.14 15.77
CA ALA A 435 4.93 13.81 16.17
C ALA A 435 4.52 13.46 17.64
N LYS A 436 5.39 12.89 18.52
CA LYS A 436 5.28 12.82 20.02
C LYS A 436 6.57 13.04 20.93
N CYS A 437 7.85 12.82 20.51
CA CYS A 437 9.16 13.45 20.94
C CYS A 437 9.87 14.43 19.95
#